data_AF-A0A1Z5JF44-F1
#
_entry.id   AF-A0A1Z5JF44-F1
#
_cell.length_a   1.000
_cell.length_b   1.000
_cell.length_c   1.000
_cell.angle_alpha   90.00
_cell.angle_beta   90.00
_cell.angle_gamma   90.00
#
_symmetry.space_group_name_H-M   'P 1'
#
loop_
_entity.id
_entity.type
_entity.pdbx_description
1 polymer ?
#
loop_
_entity_poly.entity_id
_entity_poly.type
_entity_poly.pdbx_seq_one_letter_code
_entity_poly.pdbx_strand_id
1 'polypeptide(L)'
;MSWKAGLSRYLPSLRFFACPNSPSSRGVMQYYVKNYDELKLLNPNFPLMMRTVENAMPAVTTELEWTMDDLLRFMIQTGRFRDNNGTISEARVEAAKAYLSTDWKKMAVERWKSPGFDPERPYLDDDEPEWKDNAQIKSDLATYFSMKDAMKEQLDIIKSGPNDEFTRAENALLMCQRVDLWCAGPKEVERAVQHLYKLGRKLNEREVDYPAFIAEFYPGVDDMAA
;
A
#
# COMPACT_ATOMS: atom_id res chain seq x y z
N MET A 1 23.63 3.96 12.47
CA MET A 1 22.40 4.78 12.55
C MET A 1 21.29 3.97 13.22
N SER A 2 20.66 4.50 14.27
CA SER A 2 19.58 3.79 14.99
C SER A 2 18.34 3.72 14.11
N TRP A 3 17.88 2.51 13.76
CA TRP A 3 16.65 2.27 12.98
C TRP A 3 15.42 2.94 13.61
N LYS A 4 15.45 3.23 14.91
CA LYS A 4 14.41 3.95 15.65
C LYS A 4 14.17 5.36 15.11
N ALA A 5 15.20 6.06 14.62
CA ALA A 5 15.05 7.40 14.06
C ALA A 5 14.43 7.41 12.66
N GLY A 6 14.40 6.26 11.98
CA GLY A 6 13.79 6.12 10.66
C GLY A 6 12.31 5.76 10.70
N LEU A 7 11.72 5.54 11.87
CA LEU A 7 10.35 5.05 12.00
C LEU A 7 9.35 6.00 11.34
N SER A 8 9.46 7.31 11.60
CA SER A 8 8.56 8.31 11.01
C SER A 8 8.69 8.49 9.50
N ARG A 9 9.82 8.05 8.92
CA ARG A 9 10.06 8.18 7.48
C ARG A 9 9.29 7.14 6.67
N TYR A 10 9.18 5.93 7.21
CA TYR A 10 8.64 4.79 6.47
C TYR A 10 7.35 4.23 7.04
N LEU A 11 7.01 4.54 8.29
CA LEU A 11 5.75 4.12 8.88
C LEU A 11 4.85 5.34 9.06
N PRO A 12 3.57 5.27 8.71
CA PRO A 12 2.61 6.34 8.99
C PRO A 12 2.20 6.37 10.46
N SER A 13 2.10 5.20 11.11
CA SER A 13 1.75 5.08 12.52
C SER A 13 2.26 3.76 13.11
N LEU A 14 2.41 3.69 14.43
CA LEU A 14 2.68 2.45 15.15
C LEU A 14 1.71 2.31 16.32
N ARG A 15 0.99 1.20 16.34
CA ARG A 15 -0.07 0.89 17.31
C ARG A 15 0.32 -0.35 18.11
N PHE A 16 0.33 -0.22 19.43
CA PHE A 16 0.53 -1.31 20.37
C PHE A 16 -0.81 -1.70 20.98
N PHE A 17 -1.16 -2.98 20.93
CA PHE A 17 -2.33 -3.53 21.59
C PHE A 17 -1.88 -4.30 22.83
N ALA A 18 -2.53 -4.05 23.96
CA ALA A 18 -2.21 -4.70 25.23
C ALA A 18 -3.46 -4.76 26.14
N CYS A 19 -3.52 -5.77 27.00
CA CYS A 19 -4.50 -5.85 28.08
C CYS A 19 -3.79 -5.57 29.43
N PRO A 20 -4.13 -4.50 30.17
CA PRO A 20 -3.47 -4.14 31.43
C PRO A 20 -3.50 -5.25 32.49
N ASN A 21 -4.62 -5.96 32.56
CA ASN A 21 -4.87 -6.99 33.57
C ASN A 21 -4.26 -8.36 33.20
N SER A 22 -3.84 -8.55 31.93
CA SER A 22 -3.35 -9.84 31.46
C SER A 22 -1.83 -9.97 31.62
N PRO A 23 -1.33 -11.09 32.18
CA PRO A 23 0.11 -11.39 32.21
C PRO A 23 0.76 -11.43 30.83
N SER A 24 0.00 -11.85 29.81
CA SER A 24 0.50 -12.00 28.43
C SER A 24 0.93 -10.69 27.78
N SER A 25 0.40 -9.55 28.25
CA SER A 25 0.66 -8.22 27.69
C SER A 25 1.76 -7.44 28.41
N ARG A 26 2.34 -7.99 29.48
CA ARG A 26 3.36 -7.30 30.29
C ARG A 26 4.59 -6.88 29.48
N GLY A 27 5.04 -7.72 28.56
CA GLY A 27 6.22 -7.42 27.72
C GLY A 27 6.00 -6.21 26.81
N VAL A 28 4.83 -6.11 26.16
CA VAL A 28 4.44 -4.97 25.32
C VAL A 28 4.38 -3.68 26.14
N MET A 29 3.73 -3.72 27.31
CA MET A 29 3.59 -2.55 28.18
C MET A 29 4.94 -2.07 28.72
N GLN A 30 5.80 -2.99 29.19
CA GLN A 30 7.14 -2.65 29.66
C GLN A 30 8.02 -2.05 28.56
N TYR A 31 7.95 -2.61 27.35
CA TYR A 31 8.67 -2.07 26.21
C TYR A 31 8.21 -0.64 25.90
N TYR A 32 6.90 -0.41 25.84
CA TYR A 32 6.34 0.89 25.53
C TYR A 32 6.76 1.93 26.57
N VAL A 33 6.54 1.69 27.86
CA VAL A 33 6.89 2.63 28.93
C VAL A 33 8.39 2.95 28.94
N LYS A 34 9.25 1.94 28.73
CA LYS A 34 10.70 2.14 28.75
C LYS A 34 11.23 2.91 27.55
N ASN A 35 10.65 2.74 26.36
CA ASN A 35 11.17 3.29 25.11
C ASN A 35 10.38 4.50 24.58
N TYR A 36 9.24 4.85 25.18
CA TYR A 36 8.36 5.92 24.69
C TYR A 36 9.09 7.25 24.50
N ASP A 37 9.80 7.71 25.54
CA ASP A 37 10.47 9.01 25.52
C ASP A 37 11.56 9.07 24.45
N GLU A 38 12.37 8.00 24.32
CA GLU A 38 13.39 7.89 23.29
C GLU A 38 12.78 7.88 21.88
N LEU A 39 11.73 7.08 21.66
CA LEU A 39 11.06 6.97 20.37
C LEU A 39 10.40 8.29 19.96
N LYS A 40 9.82 9.02 20.91
CA LYS A 40 9.15 10.30 20.66
C LYS A 40 10.14 11.43 20.47
N LEU A 41 11.26 11.44 21.19
CA LEU A 41 12.35 12.38 20.99
C LEU A 41 12.96 12.23 19.58
N LEU A 42 13.16 10.99 19.13
CA LEU A 42 13.70 10.71 17.79
C LEU A 42 12.67 10.96 16.67
N ASN A 43 11.37 10.88 16.97
CA ASN A 43 10.29 11.00 15.99
C ASN A 43 9.13 11.89 16.52
N PRO A 44 9.30 13.23 16.59
CA PRO A 44 8.34 14.11 17.27
C PRO A 44 6.91 14.05 16.70
N ASN A 45 6.78 14.01 15.38
CA ASN A 45 5.47 13.99 14.70
C ASN A 45 4.89 12.57 14.51
N PHE A 46 5.62 11.53 14.91
CA PHE A 46 5.19 10.16 14.66
C PHE A 46 4.04 9.73 15.61
N PRO A 47 2.92 9.22 15.08
CA PRO A 47 1.83 8.68 15.90
C PRO A 47 2.23 7.33 16.53
N LEU A 48 2.53 7.37 17.83
CA LEU A 48 2.89 6.21 18.65
C LEU A 48 1.77 5.94 19.66
N MET A 49 0.89 4.98 19.37
CA MET A 49 -0.34 4.78 20.14
C MET A 49 -0.31 3.48 20.93
N MET A 50 -0.69 3.54 22.21
CA MET A 50 -1.07 2.36 23.00
C MET A 50 -2.60 2.23 23.00
N ARG A 51 -3.10 1.03 22.73
CA ARG A 51 -4.52 0.67 22.77
C ARG A 51 -4.70 -0.41 23.84
N THR A 52 -5.30 -0.01 24.95
CA THR A 52 -5.62 -0.89 26.06
C THR A 52 -7.08 -1.32 26.00
N VAL A 53 -7.33 -2.62 25.87
CA VAL A 53 -8.69 -3.20 25.87
C VAL A 53 -8.67 -4.48 26.70
N GLU A 54 -9.76 -4.79 27.38
CA GLU A 54 -9.94 -6.06 28.09
C GLU A 54 -9.87 -7.24 27.10
N ASN A 55 -9.23 -8.33 27.50
CA ASN A 55 -9.01 -9.52 26.66
C ASN A 55 -8.31 -9.28 25.32
N ALA A 56 -7.64 -8.14 25.13
CA ALA A 56 -6.83 -7.90 23.95
C ALA A 56 -5.64 -8.85 23.87
N MET A 57 -5.45 -9.48 22.71
CA MET A 57 -4.21 -10.18 22.40
C MET A 57 -3.09 -9.15 22.18
N PRO A 58 -1.92 -9.30 22.83
CA PRO A 58 -0.82 -8.38 22.65
C PRO A 58 -0.32 -8.42 21.21
N ALA A 59 -0.28 -7.27 20.54
CA ALA A 59 0.15 -7.16 19.15
C ALA A 59 0.74 -5.79 18.84
N VAL A 60 1.53 -5.70 17.79
CA VAL A 60 2.00 -4.44 17.22
C VAL A 60 1.55 -4.35 15.78
N THR A 61 0.95 -3.23 15.41
CA THR A 61 0.49 -2.99 14.04
C THR A 61 0.97 -1.66 13.50
N THR A 62 1.09 -1.60 12.18
CA THR A 62 1.33 -0.38 11.41
C THR A 62 0.41 -0.38 10.19
N GLU A 63 0.53 0.61 9.33
CA GLU A 63 -0.17 0.64 8.05
C GLU A 63 0.89 0.54 6.94
N LEU A 64 0.70 -0.42 6.05
CA LEU A 64 1.58 -0.67 4.92
C LEU A 64 0.77 -0.54 3.64
N GLU A 65 1.30 0.18 2.67
CA GLU A 65 0.69 0.32 1.36
C GLU A 65 1.17 -0.86 0.50
N TRP A 66 0.25 -1.75 0.15
CA TRP A 66 0.55 -2.89 -0.71
C TRP A 66 0.08 -2.61 -2.13
N THR A 67 0.90 -2.95 -3.11
CA THR A 67 0.55 -2.82 -4.52
C THR A 67 -0.08 -4.11 -5.05
N MET A 68 -0.78 -4.01 -6.19
CA MET A 68 -1.26 -5.18 -6.93
C MET A 68 -0.11 -6.14 -7.29
N ASP A 69 1.06 -5.60 -7.60
CA ASP A 69 2.25 -6.38 -7.94
C ASP A 69 2.73 -7.23 -6.76
N ASP A 70 2.70 -6.69 -5.54
CA ASP A 70 3.05 -7.44 -4.33
C ASP A 70 2.07 -8.58 -4.07
N LEU A 71 0.76 -8.34 -4.27
CA LEU A 71 -0.27 -9.36 -4.14
C LEU A 71 -0.06 -10.51 -5.15
N LEU A 72 0.18 -10.18 -6.42
CA LEU A 72 0.42 -11.19 -7.45
C LEU A 72 1.69 -11.99 -7.17
N ARG A 73 2.79 -11.34 -6.77
CA ARG A 73 4.03 -12.02 -6.36
C ARG A 73 3.78 -12.96 -5.18
N PHE A 74 3.02 -12.52 -4.18
CA PHE A 74 2.64 -13.36 -3.03
C PHE A 74 1.82 -14.58 -3.47
N MET A 75 0.82 -14.40 -4.34
CA MET A 75 -0.02 -15.50 -4.82
C MET A 75 0.77 -16.52 -5.64
N ILE A 76 1.71 -16.06 -6.48
CA ILE A 76 2.61 -16.94 -7.25
C ILE A 76 3.53 -17.72 -6.30
N GLN A 77 4.21 -17.06 -5.37
CA GLN A 77 5.15 -17.70 -4.44
C GLN A 77 4.49 -18.70 -3.51
N THR A 78 3.26 -18.42 -3.08
CA THR A 78 2.51 -19.30 -2.17
C THR A 78 1.66 -20.34 -2.91
N GLY A 79 1.68 -20.37 -4.24
CA GLY A 79 0.93 -21.33 -5.05
C GLY A 79 -0.58 -21.25 -4.82
N ARG A 80 -1.12 -20.03 -4.69
CA ARG A 80 -2.54 -19.78 -4.39
C ARG A 80 -3.45 -19.82 -5.61
N PHE A 81 -2.91 -19.66 -6.82
CA PHE A 81 -3.68 -19.85 -8.06
C PHE A 81 -4.00 -21.33 -8.26
N ARG A 82 -5.19 -21.76 -7.83
CA ARG A 82 -5.60 -23.18 -7.91
C ARG A 82 -6.92 -23.38 -8.61
N ASP A 83 -6.97 -24.32 -9.54
CA ASP A 83 -8.21 -24.66 -10.25
C ASP A 83 -9.17 -25.42 -9.33
N ASN A 84 -10.40 -25.65 -9.79
CA ASN A 84 -11.41 -26.43 -9.06
C ASN A 84 -10.90 -27.83 -8.64
N ASN A 85 -9.93 -28.37 -9.37
CA ASN A 85 -9.31 -29.68 -9.12
C ASN A 85 -8.15 -29.62 -8.11
N GLY A 86 -7.83 -28.44 -7.56
CA GLY A 86 -6.78 -28.23 -6.57
C GLY A 86 -5.35 -28.15 -7.12
N THR A 87 -5.18 -28.33 -8.43
CA THR A 87 -3.91 -28.15 -9.17
C THR A 87 -3.59 -26.68 -9.38
N ILE A 88 -2.30 -26.36 -9.56
CA ILE A 88 -1.87 -24.99 -9.88
C ILE A 88 -2.37 -24.64 -11.29
N SER A 89 -2.99 -23.47 -11.42
CA SER A 89 -3.53 -23.00 -12.69
C SER A 89 -2.44 -22.30 -13.50
N GLU A 90 -1.91 -22.96 -14.52
CA GLU A 90 -0.83 -22.42 -15.36
C GLU A 90 -1.27 -21.14 -16.09
N ALA A 91 -2.47 -21.14 -16.66
CA ALA A 91 -3.02 -19.99 -17.38
C ALA A 91 -3.12 -18.73 -16.50
N ARG A 92 -3.52 -18.86 -15.23
CA ARG A 92 -3.59 -17.73 -14.30
C ARG A 92 -2.22 -17.27 -13.81
N VAL A 93 -1.29 -18.21 -13.62
CA VAL A 93 0.11 -17.87 -13.28
C VAL A 93 0.77 -17.12 -14.43
N GLU A 94 0.52 -17.52 -15.68
CA GLU A 94 1.00 -16.81 -16.86
C GLU A 94 0.36 -15.42 -17.00
N ALA A 95 -0.96 -15.31 -16.82
CA ALA A 95 -1.64 -14.00 -16.81
C ALA A 95 -1.08 -13.07 -15.72
N ALA A 96 -0.82 -13.58 -14.51
CA ALA A 96 -0.20 -12.81 -13.44
C ALA A 96 1.24 -12.38 -13.78
N LYS A 97 2.04 -13.24 -14.41
CA LYS A 97 3.39 -12.88 -14.89
C LYS A 97 3.33 -11.85 -16.01
N ALA A 98 2.37 -11.96 -16.92
CA ALA A 98 2.15 -11.00 -17.99
C ALA A 98 1.80 -9.63 -17.43
N TYR A 99 0.88 -9.57 -16.45
CA TYR A 99 0.54 -8.33 -15.74
C TYR A 99 1.77 -7.71 -15.08
N LEU A 100 2.58 -8.50 -14.36
CA LEU A 100 3.83 -8.06 -13.72
C LEU A 100 4.91 -7.60 -14.72
N SER A 101 4.80 -7.98 -15.99
CA SER A 101 5.71 -7.55 -17.06
C SER A 101 5.21 -6.30 -17.81
N THR A 102 4.03 -5.78 -17.46
CA THR A 102 3.45 -4.59 -18.09
C THR A 102 4.35 -3.39 -17.84
N ASP A 103 4.71 -2.68 -18.92
CA ASP A 103 5.48 -1.44 -18.81
C ASP A 103 4.54 -0.28 -18.43
N TRP A 104 4.40 -0.07 -17.13
CA TRP A 104 3.58 1.00 -16.56
C TRP A 104 4.06 2.40 -16.97
N LYS A 105 5.37 2.59 -17.17
CA LYS A 105 5.93 3.88 -17.59
C LYS A 105 5.55 4.20 -19.03
N LYS A 106 5.70 3.21 -19.92
CA LYS A 106 5.24 3.35 -21.30
C LYS A 106 3.74 3.62 -21.34
N MET A 107 2.94 2.89 -20.57
CA MET A 107 1.50 3.10 -20.51
C MET A 107 1.13 4.53 -20.07
N ALA A 108 1.85 5.10 -19.10
CA ALA A 108 1.67 6.49 -18.67
C ALA A 108 2.05 7.50 -19.76
N VAL A 109 3.19 7.31 -20.42
CA VAL A 109 3.63 8.20 -21.53
C VAL A 109 2.65 8.14 -22.70
N GLU A 110 2.19 6.94 -23.09
CA GLU A 110 1.19 6.78 -24.15
C GLU A 110 -0.14 7.44 -23.77
N ARG A 111 -0.53 7.41 -22.48
CA ARG A 111 -1.71 8.11 -21.99
C ARG A 111 -1.58 9.63 -22.12
N TRP A 112 -0.41 10.19 -21.81
CA TRP A 112 -0.15 11.64 -21.89
C TRP A 112 -0.05 12.19 -23.31
N LYS A 113 0.03 11.33 -24.34
CA LYS A 113 -0.03 11.78 -25.74
C LYS A 113 -1.37 12.45 -26.09
N SER A 114 -2.42 12.14 -25.35
CA SER A 114 -3.69 12.85 -25.46
C SER A 114 -3.73 14.03 -24.49
N PRO A 115 -3.96 15.27 -24.99
CA PRO A 115 -4.08 16.44 -24.14
C PRO A 115 -5.19 16.31 -23.09
N GLY A 116 -6.21 15.47 -23.32
CA GLY A 116 -7.36 15.32 -22.43
C GLY A 116 -7.12 14.33 -21.28
N PHE A 117 -5.99 13.63 -21.31
CA PHE A 117 -5.54 12.76 -20.22
C PHE A 117 -4.22 13.25 -19.61
N ASP A 118 -3.73 14.40 -20.05
CA ASP A 118 -2.59 15.09 -19.46
C ASP A 118 -3.02 15.67 -18.10
N PRO A 119 -2.40 15.24 -16.98
CA PRO A 119 -2.69 15.83 -15.70
C PRO A 119 -2.50 17.36 -15.74
N GLU A 120 -1.56 17.90 -16.50
CA GLU A 120 -1.28 19.34 -16.57
C GLU A 120 -2.37 20.16 -17.29
N ARG A 121 -3.28 19.51 -18.02
CA ARG A 121 -4.38 20.16 -18.76
C ARG A 121 -5.75 19.56 -18.41
N PRO A 122 -6.21 19.68 -17.16
CA PRO A 122 -7.44 19.02 -16.69
C PRO A 122 -8.73 19.59 -17.32
N TYR A 123 -8.69 20.79 -17.90
CA TYR A 123 -9.86 21.50 -18.45
C TYR A 123 -9.97 21.42 -19.98
N LEU A 124 -9.36 20.42 -20.61
CA LEU A 124 -9.46 20.29 -22.07
C LEU A 124 -10.91 20.11 -22.56
N ASP A 125 -11.79 19.54 -21.75
CA ASP A 125 -13.23 19.45 -22.08
C ASP A 125 -13.89 20.85 -22.21
N ASP A 126 -13.36 21.89 -21.56
CA ASP A 126 -13.86 23.27 -21.64
C ASP A 126 -13.30 24.00 -22.88
N ASP A 127 -12.03 23.74 -23.23
CA ASP A 127 -11.37 24.34 -24.40
C ASP A 127 -11.77 23.66 -25.72
N GLU A 128 -11.93 22.32 -25.72
CA GLU A 128 -12.24 21.50 -26.89
C GLU A 128 -13.30 20.42 -26.61
N PRO A 129 -14.60 20.73 -26.57
CA PRO A 129 -15.65 19.80 -26.14
C PRO A 129 -15.73 18.47 -26.94
N GLU A 130 -15.25 18.48 -28.19
CA GLU A 130 -15.29 17.33 -29.12
C GLU A 130 -13.95 16.59 -29.26
N TRP A 131 -12.95 16.86 -28.40
CA TRP A 131 -11.62 16.23 -28.50
C TRP A 131 -11.69 14.69 -28.47
N LYS A 132 -12.69 14.12 -27.79
CA LYS A 132 -12.94 12.67 -27.72
C LYS A 132 -13.30 12.03 -29.06
N ASP A 133 -13.83 12.81 -30.01
CA ASP A 133 -14.22 12.32 -31.34
C ASP A 133 -13.16 12.54 -32.41
N ASN A 134 -12.10 13.29 -32.09
CA ASN A 134 -11.00 13.56 -33.00
C ASN A 134 -10.26 12.26 -33.41
N ALA A 135 -10.19 12.01 -34.71
CA ALA A 135 -9.53 10.83 -35.28
C ALA A 135 -8.03 10.77 -34.98
N GLN A 136 -7.36 11.92 -34.87
CA GLN A 136 -5.93 12.00 -34.55
C GLN A 136 -5.67 11.52 -33.11
N ILE A 137 -6.48 11.99 -32.15
CA ILE A 137 -6.37 11.60 -30.74
C ILE A 137 -6.68 10.11 -30.56
N LYS A 138 -7.67 9.57 -31.28
CA LYS A 138 -7.96 8.13 -31.29
C LYS A 138 -6.78 7.29 -31.82
N SER A 139 -6.09 7.78 -32.86
CA SER A 139 -4.89 7.14 -33.40
C SER A 139 -3.73 7.17 -32.39
N ASP A 140 -3.49 8.33 -31.77
CA ASP A 140 -2.40 8.51 -30.80
C ASP A 140 -2.59 7.66 -29.54
N LEU A 141 -3.84 7.41 -29.14
CA LEU A 141 -4.21 6.57 -28.00
C LEU A 141 -4.36 5.07 -28.32
N ALA A 142 -4.26 4.64 -29.58
CA ALA A 142 -4.51 3.24 -29.95
C ALA A 142 -3.60 2.26 -29.18
N THR A 143 -2.33 2.62 -29.01
CA THR A 143 -1.36 1.84 -28.21
C THR A 143 -1.79 1.76 -26.74
N TYR A 144 -2.22 2.88 -26.14
CA TYR A 144 -2.73 2.90 -24.77
C TYR A 144 -3.94 2.00 -24.59
N PHE A 145 -4.92 2.05 -25.50
CA PHE A 145 -6.11 1.20 -25.44
C PHE A 145 -5.77 -0.28 -25.54
N SER A 146 -4.92 -0.68 -26.49
CA SER A 146 -4.48 -2.07 -26.60
C SER A 146 -3.81 -2.60 -25.31
N MET A 147 -2.95 -1.80 -24.68
CA MET A 147 -2.30 -2.17 -23.42
C MET A 147 -3.32 -2.25 -22.26
N LYS A 148 -4.27 -1.31 -22.22
CA LYS A 148 -5.33 -1.27 -21.21
C LYS A 148 -6.27 -2.47 -21.32
N ASP A 149 -6.65 -2.83 -22.54
CA ASP A 149 -7.54 -3.95 -22.80
C ASP A 149 -6.83 -5.28 -22.47
N ALA A 150 -5.57 -5.43 -22.87
CA ALA A 150 -4.75 -6.60 -22.47
C ALA A 150 -4.61 -6.72 -20.95
N MET A 151 -4.37 -5.61 -20.24
CA MET A 151 -4.31 -5.59 -18.77
C MET A 151 -5.65 -6.00 -18.15
N LYS A 152 -6.76 -5.52 -18.71
CA LYS A 152 -8.10 -5.86 -18.22
C LYS A 152 -8.40 -7.35 -18.41
N GLU A 153 -8.11 -7.90 -19.58
CA GLU A 153 -8.25 -9.35 -19.85
C GLU A 153 -7.40 -10.18 -18.89
N GLN A 154 -6.15 -9.79 -18.63
CA GLN A 154 -5.28 -10.45 -17.66
C GLN A 154 -5.89 -10.41 -16.26
N LEU A 155 -6.40 -9.27 -15.81
CA LEU A 155 -7.04 -9.11 -14.50
C LEU A 155 -8.29 -9.97 -14.36
N ASP A 156 -9.11 -10.05 -15.41
CA ASP A 156 -10.32 -10.88 -15.43
C ASP A 156 -9.95 -12.36 -15.32
N ILE A 157 -8.89 -12.81 -16.01
CA ILE A 157 -8.35 -14.17 -15.88
C ILE A 157 -7.83 -14.42 -14.47
N ILE A 158 -7.04 -13.50 -13.90
CA ILE A 158 -6.47 -13.61 -12.55
C ILE A 158 -7.59 -13.75 -11.49
N LYS A 159 -8.67 -12.98 -11.64
CA LYS A 159 -9.80 -12.95 -10.69
C LYS A 159 -10.83 -14.05 -10.92
N SER A 160 -10.75 -14.81 -12.01
CA SER A 160 -11.67 -15.91 -12.34
C SER A 160 -11.56 -17.13 -11.40
N GLY A 161 -10.62 -17.11 -10.46
CA GLY A 161 -10.37 -18.22 -9.54
C GLY A 161 -11.55 -18.54 -8.60
N PRO A 162 -11.66 -19.80 -8.15
CA PRO A 162 -12.74 -20.21 -7.26
C PRO A 162 -12.56 -19.71 -5.82
N ASN A 163 -13.66 -19.73 -5.06
CA ASN A 163 -13.67 -19.51 -3.60
C ASN A 163 -13.06 -18.17 -3.15
N ASP A 164 -13.17 -17.11 -3.94
CA ASP A 164 -12.62 -15.78 -3.62
C ASP A 164 -11.14 -15.85 -3.19
N GLU A 165 -10.34 -16.71 -3.85
CA GLU A 165 -8.92 -16.88 -3.54
C GLU A 165 -8.13 -15.56 -3.57
N PHE A 166 -8.52 -14.65 -4.47
CA PHE A 166 -7.94 -13.34 -4.63
C PHE A 166 -8.16 -12.48 -3.37
N THR A 167 -9.42 -12.33 -2.95
CA THR A 167 -9.79 -11.58 -1.73
C THR A 167 -9.17 -12.19 -0.48
N ARG A 168 -9.06 -13.52 -0.40
CA ARG A 168 -8.38 -14.20 0.72
C ARG A 168 -6.87 -13.96 0.72
N ALA A 169 -6.25 -13.88 -0.46
CA ALA A 169 -4.84 -13.54 -0.58
C ALA A 169 -4.58 -12.08 -0.15
N GLU A 170 -5.45 -11.16 -0.55
CA GLU A 170 -5.42 -9.75 -0.12
C GLU A 170 -5.52 -9.64 1.41
N ASN A 171 -6.51 -10.30 2.00
CA ASN A 171 -6.66 -10.35 3.46
C ASN A 171 -5.44 -10.96 4.15
N ALA A 172 -4.83 -12.01 3.58
CA ALA A 172 -3.62 -12.61 4.15
C ALA A 172 -2.42 -11.65 4.11
N LEU A 173 -2.30 -10.84 3.06
CA LEU A 173 -1.26 -9.83 2.92
C LEU A 173 -1.47 -8.67 3.91
N LEU A 174 -2.73 -8.24 4.10
CA LEU A 174 -3.10 -7.23 5.11
C LEU A 174 -2.78 -7.70 6.53
N MET A 175 -2.95 -8.99 6.82
CA MET A 175 -2.57 -9.54 8.13
C MET A 175 -1.07 -9.40 8.44
N CYS A 176 -0.19 -9.27 7.44
CA CYS A 176 1.24 -9.01 7.67
C CYS A 176 1.52 -7.63 8.29
N GLN A 177 0.56 -6.71 8.28
CA GLN A 177 0.65 -5.42 8.97
C GLN A 177 0.54 -5.54 10.50
N ARG A 178 0.19 -6.73 11.00
CA ARG A 178 0.03 -7.05 12.41
C ARG A 178 0.96 -8.18 12.83
N VAL A 179 1.74 -7.94 13.88
CA VAL A 179 2.57 -8.95 14.51
C VAL A 179 1.96 -9.27 15.88
N ASP A 180 1.44 -10.48 16.02
CA ASP A 180 0.95 -10.99 17.31
C ASP A 180 2.12 -11.40 18.22
N LEU A 181 2.04 -11.01 19.48
CA LEU A 181 3.13 -11.06 20.47
C LEU A 181 2.70 -11.77 21.74
N TRP A 182 1.99 -12.89 21.60
CA TRP A 182 1.47 -13.64 22.74
C TRP A 182 2.61 -14.11 23.66
N CYS A 183 2.59 -13.66 24.92
CA CYS A 183 3.61 -13.97 25.93
C CYS A 183 5.02 -13.54 25.54
N ALA A 184 5.14 -12.58 24.62
CA ALA A 184 6.40 -12.07 24.15
C ALA A 184 7.00 -11.08 25.16
N GLY A 185 8.32 -11.15 25.35
CA GLY A 185 9.06 -10.20 26.18
C GLY A 185 9.38 -8.90 25.43
N PRO A 186 10.03 -7.93 26.10
CA PRO A 186 10.40 -6.66 25.48
C PRO A 186 11.33 -6.79 24.26
N LYS A 187 12.13 -7.86 24.19
CA LYS A 187 13.05 -8.10 23.07
C LYS A 187 12.31 -8.52 21.80
N GLU A 188 11.28 -9.35 21.97
CA GLU A 188 10.41 -9.80 20.90
C GLU A 188 9.57 -8.63 20.35
N VAL A 189 9.09 -7.75 21.25
CA VAL A 189 8.42 -6.50 20.85
C VAL A 189 9.35 -5.64 20.02
N GLU A 190 10.61 -5.46 20.44
CA GLU A 190 11.60 -4.70 19.67
C GLU A 190 11.84 -5.30 18.27
N ARG A 191 11.97 -6.63 18.18
CA ARG A 191 12.12 -7.34 16.90
C ARG A 191 10.89 -7.17 16.00
N ALA A 192 9.70 -7.17 16.56
CA ALA A 192 8.48 -6.91 15.82
C ALA A 192 8.46 -5.49 15.24
N VAL A 193 8.84 -4.48 16.03
CA VAL A 193 8.94 -3.10 15.51
C VAL A 193 10.02 -3.00 14.43
N GLN A 194 11.18 -3.65 14.60
CA GLN A 194 12.23 -3.69 13.58
C GLN A 194 11.76 -4.38 12.29
N HIS A 195 10.97 -5.44 12.40
CA HIS A 195 10.39 -6.13 11.26
C HIS A 195 9.42 -5.22 10.50
N LEU A 196 8.50 -4.57 11.21
CA LEU A 196 7.57 -3.61 10.63
C LEU A 196 8.30 -2.43 9.97
N TYR A 197 9.35 -1.90 10.60
CA TYR A 197 10.21 -0.87 10.00
C TYR A 197 10.83 -1.33 8.68
N LYS A 198 11.37 -2.55 8.62
CA LYS A 198 11.95 -3.11 7.39
C LYS A 198 10.91 -3.30 6.29
N LEU A 199 9.69 -3.72 6.65
CA LEU A 199 8.57 -3.83 5.73
C LEU A 199 8.14 -2.45 5.21
N GLY A 200 7.96 -1.47 6.11
CA GLY A 200 7.62 -0.09 5.74
C GLY A 200 8.67 0.51 4.80
N ARG A 201 9.96 0.27 5.05
CA ARG A 201 11.03 0.75 4.14
C ARG A 201 10.92 0.20 2.72
N LYS A 202 10.35 -1.00 2.55
CA LYS A 202 10.20 -1.64 1.25
C LYS A 202 8.92 -1.19 0.54
N LEU A 203 7.86 -0.91 1.30
CA LEU A 203 6.51 -0.75 0.77
C LEU A 203 6.04 0.70 0.72
N ASN A 204 6.39 1.50 1.72
CA ASN A 204 5.89 2.87 1.88
C ASN A 204 6.87 3.90 1.30
N GLU A 205 7.46 3.65 0.13
CA GLU A 205 8.19 4.71 -0.60
C GLU A 205 7.18 5.76 -1.10
N ARG A 206 6.98 6.79 -0.28
CA ARG A 206 6.10 7.93 -0.55
C ARG A 206 6.88 9.05 -1.22
N GLU A 207 7.30 8.86 -2.46
CA GLU A 207 7.48 10.03 -3.33
C GLU A 207 6.10 10.42 -3.83
N VAL A 208 5.57 11.53 -3.31
CA VAL A 208 4.31 12.09 -3.79
C VAL A 208 4.63 12.86 -5.06
N ASP A 209 4.16 12.36 -6.19
CA ASP A 209 4.20 13.09 -7.47
C ASP A 209 3.08 14.14 -7.46
N TYR A 210 3.45 15.41 -7.21
CA TYR A 210 2.52 16.52 -7.29
C TYR A 210 2.54 17.08 -8.71
N PRO A 211 1.40 17.08 -9.42
CA PRO A 211 1.30 17.79 -10.68
C PRO A 211 1.57 19.28 -10.49
N ALA A 212 2.31 19.89 -11.41
CA ALA A 212 2.76 21.29 -11.29
C ALA A 212 1.63 22.32 -11.15
N PHE A 213 0.42 22.00 -11.60
CA PHE A 213 -0.76 22.87 -11.52
C PHE A 213 -1.44 22.84 -10.14
N ILE A 214 -1.15 21.85 -9.29
CA ILE A 214 -1.61 21.84 -7.90
C ILE A 214 -0.65 22.72 -7.10
N ALA A 215 -1.00 24.00 -6.95
CA ALA A 215 -0.37 24.83 -5.93
C ALA A 215 -0.76 24.28 -4.55
N GLU A 216 0.22 23.96 -3.70
CA GLU A 216 -0.06 23.68 -2.29
C GLU A 216 -0.84 24.85 -1.71
N PHE A 217 -2.06 24.58 -1.24
CA PHE A 217 -2.85 25.58 -0.54
C PHE A 217 -2.21 25.82 0.82
N TYR A 218 -1.42 26.88 0.93
CA TYR A 218 -1.00 27.44 2.20
C TYR A 218 -2.09 28.43 2.63
N PRO A 219 -2.96 28.10 3.61
CA PRO A 219 -3.94 29.06 4.10
C PRO A 219 -3.19 30.33 4.53
N GLY A 220 -3.49 31.43 3.84
CA GLY A 220 -2.94 32.74 4.19
C GLY A 220 -3.58 33.29 5.47
N VAL A 221 -3.01 34.36 6.01
CA VAL A 221 -3.60 35.09 7.15
C VAL A 221 -5.04 35.54 6.82
N ASP A 222 -5.30 35.82 5.54
CA ASP A 222 -6.61 36.23 5.03
C ASP A 222 -7.64 35.07 5.00
N ASP A 223 -7.20 33.81 4.83
CA ASP A 223 -8.08 32.63 4.84
C ASP A 223 -8.42 32.16 6.27
N MET A 224 -7.63 32.58 7.27
CA MET A 224 -7.90 32.33 8.69
C MET A 224 -8.74 33.43 9.36
N ALA A 225 -9.07 34.50 8.64
CA ALA A 225 -9.81 35.65 9.15
C ALA A 225 -11.32 35.60 8.82
N ALA A 226 -11.80 34.54 8.15
CA ALA A 226 -13.21 34.30 7.82
C ALA A 226 -13.93 33.43 8.88
#